data_AF-A0A7S1J8U2-F1
#
_entry.id   AF-A0A7S1J8U2-F1
#
_cell.length_a   1.000
_cell.length_b   1.000
_cell.length_c   1.000
_cell.angle_alpha   90.00
_cell.angle_beta   90.00
_cell.angle_gamma   90.00
#
_symmetry.space_group_name_H-M   'P 1'
#
loop_
_entity.id
_entity.type
_entity.pdbx_description
1 polymer ?
#
loop_
_entity_poly.entity_id
_entity_poly.type
_entity_poly.pdbx_seq_one_letter_code
_entity_poly.pdbx_strand_id
1 'polypeptide(L)'
;GVHSVLLASAVEFYCGAAFDLSDSGWPRAEVTIDPEANVFGVKSTELTSTRQLKRWITRMYANRTTTRTKMNAASSRSHCAFILTLHRLRPDGMYLRTTFSVVDMAGSERHAKTGGIRMSGLEIANMFA
;
A
#
# COMPACT_ATOMS: atom_id res chain seq x y z
N GLY A 1 25.95 -10.30 18.63
CA GLY A 1 25.46 -10.59 17.26
C GLY A 1 24.87 -9.32 16.67
N VAL A 2 24.67 -9.26 15.35
CA VAL A 2 23.93 -8.13 14.75
C VAL A 2 22.46 -8.31 15.10
N HIS A 3 21.91 -7.39 15.88
CA HIS A 3 20.48 -7.36 16.17
C HIS A 3 19.81 -6.55 15.06
N SER A 4 18.95 -7.20 14.28
CA SER A 4 18.21 -6.54 13.21
C SER A 4 16.75 -6.95 13.19
N VAL A 5 15.88 -5.98 12.93
CA VAL A 5 14.44 -6.16 12.81
C VAL A 5 14.02 -5.64 11.45
N LEU A 6 13.30 -6.45 10.68
CA LEU A 6 12.72 -6.05 9.39
C LEU A 6 11.22 -5.85 9.59
N LEU A 7 10.76 -4.63 9.38
CA LEU A 7 9.34 -4.27 9.41
C LEU A 7 8.82 -4.10 7.97
N ALA A 8 7.57 -4.49 7.76
CA ALA A 8 6.87 -4.33 6.48
C ALA A 8 5.51 -3.64 6.66
N SER A 9 5.23 -2.68 5.79
CA SER A 9 3.98 -1.92 5.73
C SER A 9 3.49 -1.84 4.29
N ALA A 10 2.17 -1.84 4.09
CA ALA A 10 1.56 -1.82 2.76
C ALA A 10 0.49 -0.73 2.68
N VAL A 11 0.56 0.09 1.65
CA VAL A 11 -0.34 1.21 1.42
C VAL A 11 -0.97 1.09 0.04
N GLU A 12 -2.28 1.32 -0.05
CA GLU A 12 -2.98 1.54 -1.30
C GLU A 12 -3.27 3.01 -1.49
N PHE A 13 -3.07 3.52 -2.70
CA PHE A 13 -3.47 4.85 -3.12
C PHE A 13 -4.67 4.72 -4.05
N TYR A 14 -5.79 5.31 -3.65
CA TYR A 14 -7.02 5.20 -4.41
C TYR A 14 -7.86 6.47 -4.23
N CYS A 15 -8.30 7.04 -5.35
CA CYS A 15 -9.18 8.22 -5.40
C CYS A 15 -8.69 9.42 -4.58
N GLY A 16 -7.37 9.64 -4.53
CA GLY A 16 -6.76 10.78 -3.83
C GLY A 16 -6.50 10.56 -2.34
N ALA A 17 -6.88 9.40 -1.79
CA ALA A 17 -6.60 9.01 -0.42
C ALA A 17 -5.62 7.81 -0.37
N ALA A 18 -5.05 7.56 0.81
CA ALA A 18 -4.18 6.44 1.08
C ALA A 18 -4.74 5.56 2.19
N PHE A 19 -4.63 4.24 2.06
CA PHE A 19 -5.25 3.27 2.97
C PHE A 19 -4.27 2.17 3.36
N ASP A 20 -4.35 1.71 4.61
CA ASP A 20 -3.57 0.58 5.09
C ASP A 20 -4.12 -0.73 4.51
N LEU A 21 -3.26 -1.51 3.84
CA LEU A 21 -3.60 -2.80 3.23
C LEU A 21 -3.53 -3.98 4.21
N SER A 22 -3.11 -3.76 5.45
CA SER A 22 -3.05 -4.81 6.49
C SER A 22 -4.44 -5.28 6.94
N ASP A 23 -5.44 -4.41 6.81
CA ASP A 23 -6.84 -4.72 7.07
C ASP A 23 -7.60 -4.97 5.76
N SER A 24 -8.45 -5.98 5.76
CA SER A 24 -9.35 -6.29 4.65
C SER A 24 -10.75 -5.67 4.83
N GLY A 25 -11.08 -5.19 6.04
CA GLY A 25 -12.37 -4.61 6.38
C GLY A 25 -12.61 -3.24 5.75
N TRP A 26 -13.88 -2.90 5.57
CA TRP A 26 -14.33 -1.56 5.20
C TRP A 26 -15.16 -0.97 6.37
N PRO A 27 -14.99 0.32 6.71
CA PRO A 27 -14.02 1.27 6.15
C PRO A 27 -12.57 0.93 6.54
N ARG A 28 -11.61 1.29 5.68
CA ARG A 28 -10.18 1.11 5.97
C ARG A 28 -9.62 2.28 6.75
N ALA A 29 -8.58 2.00 7.54
CA ALA A 29 -7.78 3.04 8.16
C ALA A 29 -7.09 3.87 7.07
N GLU A 30 -7.38 5.16 7.06
CA GLU A 30 -6.68 6.12 6.21
C GLU A 30 -5.24 6.31 6.72
N VAL A 31 -4.33 6.52 5.79
CA VAL A 31 -2.91 6.69 6.01
C VAL A 31 -2.54 8.10 5.59
N THR A 32 -1.82 8.82 6.44
CA THR A 32 -1.33 10.17 6.12
C THR A 32 0.10 10.10 5.64
N ILE A 33 0.43 10.87 4.62
CA ILE A 33 1.79 10.97 4.09
C ILE A 33 2.19 12.45 4.10
N ASP A 34 3.31 12.77 4.74
CA ASP A 34 3.83 14.13 4.79
C ASP A 34 4.62 14.51 3.52
N PRO A 35 4.96 15.79 3.33
CA PRO A 35 5.76 16.24 2.18
C PRO A 35 7.13 15.56 2.06
N GLU A 36 7.69 15.06 3.17
CA GLU A 36 8.94 14.31 3.26
C GLU A 36 8.76 12.80 2.98
N ALA A 37 7.57 12.38 2.58
CA ALA A 37 7.17 11.00 2.29
C ALA A 37 7.23 10.04 3.50
N ASN A 38 7.15 10.56 4.72
CA ASN A 38 6.90 9.74 5.89
C ASN A 38 5.43 9.31 5.93
N VAL A 39 5.21 8.05 6.29
CA VAL A 39 3.89 7.41 6.28
C VAL A 39 3.42 7.20 7.72
N PHE A 40 2.25 7.74 8.05
CA PHE A 40 1.65 7.71 9.38
C PHE A 40 0.32 6.94 9.38
N GLY A 41 0.04 6.21 10.46
CA GLY A 41 -1.19 5.44 10.60
C GLY A 41 -1.18 4.06 9.92
N VAL A 42 -0.09 3.68 9.25
CA VAL A 42 0.07 2.34 8.65
C VAL A 42 0.61 1.34 9.67
N LYS A 43 0.05 0.12 9.70
CA LYS A 43 0.58 -0.96 10.54
C LYS A 43 1.90 -1.49 9.99
N SER A 44 2.76 -1.92 10.91
CA SER A 44 4.04 -2.56 10.62
C SER A 44 4.01 -4.02 11.07
N THR A 45 4.40 -4.93 10.19
CA THR A 45 4.54 -6.36 10.50
C THR A 45 6.01 -6.74 10.54
N GLU A 46 6.47 -7.35 11.62
CA GLU A 46 7.82 -7.91 11.66
C GLU A 46 7.93 -9.16 10.78
N LEU A 47 8.98 -9.21 9.96
CA LEU A 47 9.28 -10.31 9.06
C LEU A 47 10.63 -10.93 9.39
N THR A 48 10.65 -12.26 9.54
CA THR A 48 11.85 -13.02 9.92
C THR A 48 12.37 -13.94 8.81
N SER A 49 11.65 -14.04 7.68
CA SER A 49 12.08 -14.86 6.54
C SER A 49 11.53 -14.37 5.20
N THR A 50 12.22 -14.73 4.11
CA THR A 50 11.77 -14.48 2.74
C THR A 50 10.44 -15.18 2.42
N ARG A 51 10.20 -16.37 2.99
CA ARG A 51 8.92 -17.09 2.87
C ARG A 51 7.78 -16.33 3.55
N GLN A 52 8.04 -15.67 4.67
CA GLN A 52 7.05 -14.82 5.33
C GLN A 52 6.78 -13.57 4.49
N LEU A 53 7.83 -12.92 3.97
CA LEU A 53 7.71 -11.76 3.07
C LEU A 53 6.84 -12.08 1.85
N LYS A 54 7.09 -13.20 1.15
CA LYS A 54 6.29 -13.59 -0.01
C LYS A 54 4.81 -13.76 0.34
N ARG A 55 4.50 -14.48 1.43
CA ARG A 55 3.12 -14.67 1.90
C ARG A 55 2.47 -13.35 2.30
N TRP A 56 3.22 -12.47 2.95
CA TRP A 56 2.77 -11.15 3.36
C TRP A 56 2.43 -10.28 2.15
N ILE A 57 3.31 -10.20 1.14
CA ILE A 57 3.07 -9.45 -0.10
C ILE A 57 1.80 -9.96 -0.78
N THR A 58 1.64 -11.28 -0.95
CA THR A 58 0.44 -11.86 -1.58
C THR A 58 -0.84 -11.47 -0.84
N ARG A 59 -0.83 -11.50 0.50
CA ARG A 59 -1.98 -11.10 1.32
C ARG A 59 -2.31 -9.61 1.15
N MET A 60 -1.32 -8.74 1.30
CA MET A 60 -1.52 -7.29 1.19
C MET A 60 -2.00 -6.89 -0.22
N TYR A 61 -1.45 -7.53 -1.26
CA TYR A 61 -1.87 -7.31 -2.63
C TYR A 61 -3.31 -7.76 -2.89
N ALA A 62 -3.73 -8.89 -2.30
CA ALA A 62 -5.11 -9.38 -2.39
C ALA A 62 -6.12 -8.48 -1.67
N ASN A 63 -5.66 -7.73 -0.65
CA ASN A 63 -6.49 -6.74 0.03
C ASN A 63 -6.69 -5.45 -0.78
N ARG A 64 -6.01 -5.24 -1.92
CA ARG A 64 -6.23 -4.03 -2.72
C ARG A 64 -7.68 -3.89 -3.14
N THR A 65 -8.12 -2.64 -3.27
CA THR A 65 -9.44 -2.25 -3.76
C THR A 65 -9.61 -2.80 -5.18
N THR A 66 -10.20 -3.98 -5.24
CA THR A 66 -10.61 -4.67 -6.45
C THR A 66 -12.11 -4.48 -6.57
N THR A 67 -12.54 -3.28 -6.98
CA THR A 67 -13.94 -2.87 -6.85
C THR A 67 -14.88 -3.89 -7.48
N ARG A 68 -15.70 -4.51 -6.63
CA ARG A 68 -16.84 -5.37 -6.97
C ARG A 68 -17.99 -4.52 -7.50
N THR A 69 -17.73 -3.68 -8.50
CA THR A 69 -18.75 -3.02 -9.32
C THR A 69 -18.69 -3.65 -10.71
N LYS A 70 -19.85 -3.99 -11.27
CA LYS A 70 -20.05 -4.69 -12.57
C LYS A 70 -19.43 -3.98 -13.79
N MET A 71 -18.58 -2.97 -13.60
CA MET A 71 -18.25 -1.99 -14.61
C MET A 71 -16.75 -1.91 -14.92
N ASN A 72 -15.81 -2.40 -14.10
CA ASN A 72 -14.38 -2.13 -14.34
C ASN A 72 -13.45 -3.27 -13.91
N ALA A 73 -12.45 -3.57 -14.75
CA ALA A 73 -11.38 -4.51 -14.42
C ALA A 73 -10.60 -4.02 -13.19
N ALA A 74 -10.60 -4.84 -12.15
CA ALA A 74 -10.40 -4.45 -10.76
C ALA A 74 -8.96 -4.07 -10.37
N SER A 75 -7.98 -4.19 -11.26
CA SER A 75 -6.54 -4.02 -10.96
C SER A 75 -5.91 -2.75 -11.53
N SER A 76 -6.63 -1.97 -12.35
CA SER A 76 -6.00 -0.87 -13.12
C SER A 76 -6.11 0.51 -12.48
N ARG A 77 -6.79 0.66 -11.33
CA ARG A 77 -7.22 1.99 -10.81
C ARG A 77 -6.71 2.39 -9.44
N SER A 78 -6.06 1.49 -8.72
CA SER A 78 -5.32 1.85 -7.51
C SER A 78 -3.83 1.66 -7.73
N HIS A 79 -3.01 2.42 -7.00
CA HIS A 79 -1.58 2.15 -6.87
C HIS A 79 -1.35 1.48 -5.52
N CYS A 80 -0.25 0.74 -5.37
CA CYS A 80 0.14 0.27 -4.04
C CYS A 80 1.64 0.37 -3.80
N ALA A 81 2.03 0.57 -2.55
CA ALA A 81 3.42 0.55 -2.11
C ALA A 81 3.64 -0.50 -1.03
N PHE A 82 4.70 -1.27 -1.16
CA PHE A 82 5.26 -2.10 -0.10
C PHE A 82 6.51 -1.42 0.45
N ILE A 83 6.50 -1.13 1.75
CA ILE A 83 7.55 -0.41 2.45
C ILE A 83 8.22 -1.38 3.41
N LEU A 84 9.50 -1.65 3.20
CA LEU A 84 10.34 -2.46 4.06
C LEU A 84 11.30 -1.55 4.83
N THR A 85 11.27 -1.61 6.16
CA THR A 85 12.18 -0.85 7.02
C THR A 85 13.06 -1.80 7.81
N LEU A 86 14.37 -1.77 7.54
CA LEU A 86 15.37 -2.52 8.27
C LEU A 86 15.97 -1.65 9.37
N HIS A 87 15.80 -2.09 10.61
CA HIS A 87 16.45 -1.54 11.79
C HIS A 87 17.63 -2.42 12.16
N ARG A 88 18.81 -1.84 12.39
CA ARG A 88 20.02 -2.58 12.77
C ARG A 88 20.78 -1.85 13.86
N LEU A 89 21.11 -2.55 14.93
CA LEU A 89 22.08 -2.11 15.93
C LEU A 89 23.43 -2.78 15.64
N ARG A 90 24.44 -1.97 15.33
CA ARG A 90 25.81 -2.44 15.10
C ARG A 90 26.53 -2.67 16.44
N PRO A 91 27.60 -3.50 16.45
CA PRO A 91 28.38 -3.74 17.67
C PRO A 91 29.06 -2.49 18.25
N ASP A 92 29.31 -1.47 17.42
CA ASP A 92 29.86 -0.17 17.82
C ASP A 92 28.81 0.77 18.44
N GLY A 93 27.57 0.29 18.66
CA GLY A 93 26.47 1.06 19.21
C GLY A 93 25.73 1.91 18.17
N MET A 94 26.17 1.94 16.91
CA MET A 94 25.51 2.73 15.88
C MET A 94 24.19 2.07 15.45
N TYR A 95 23.12 2.87 15.44
CA TYR A 95 21.82 2.48 14.93
C TYR A 95 21.65 2.90 13.47
N LEU A 96 21.23 1.96 12.63
CA LEU A 96 20.94 2.19 11.22
C LEU A 96 19.47 1.88 10.93
N ARG A 97 18.80 2.82 10.26
CA ARG A 97 17.48 2.63 9.66
C ARG A 97 17.62 2.72 8.14
N THR A 98 17.16 1.69 7.44
CA THR A 98 17.12 1.68 5.97
C THR A 98 15.69 1.41 5.52
N THR A 99 15.14 2.29 4.69
CA THR A 99 13.81 2.13 4.10
C THR A 99 13.95 1.78 2.63
N PHE A 100 13.25 0.72 2.21
CA PHE A 100 13.16 0.28 0.83
C PHE A 100 11.69 0.16 0.44
N SER A 101 11.27 0.92 -0.58
CA SER A 101 9.89 0.97 -1.03
C SER A 101 9.75 0.44 -2.45
N VAL A 102 8.79 -0.45 -2.66
CA VAL A 102 8.41 -0.98 -3.99
C VAL A 102 7.01 -0.49 -4.31
N VAL A 103 6.88 0.26 -5.41
CA VAL A 103 5.60 0.86 -5.81
C VAL A 103 5.11 0.19 -7.09
N ASP A 104 3.89 -0.34 -7.05
CA ASP A 104 3.13 -0.81 -8.20
C ASP A 104 2.21 0.31 -8.67
N MET A 105 2.47 0.83 -9.87
CA MET A 105 1.68 1.91 -10.45
C MET A 105 0.50 1.36 -11.24
N ALA A 106 -0.67 1.97 -11.04
CA ALA A 106 -1.87 1.74 -11.83
C ALA A 106 -1.59 1.85 -13.34
N GLY A 107 -2.44 1.20 -14.14
CA GLY A 107 -2.34 1.23 -15.59
C GLY A 107 -2.46 2.65 -16.13
N SER A 108 -1.73 2.93 -17.21
CA SER A 108 -1.78 4.21 -17.93
C SER A 108 -2.88 4.25 -19.00
N GLU A 109 -3.94 3.44 -18.85
CA GLU A 109 -4.93 3.27 -19.90
C GLU A 109 -5.60 4.59 -20.29
N ARG A 110 -5.66 4.86 -21.59
CA ARG A 110 -6.32 6.05 -22.13
C ARG A 110 -7.82 5.78 -22.22
N HIS A 111 -8.62 6.56 -21.49
CA HIS A 111 -10.09 6.50 -21.50
C HIS A 111 -10.71 6.47 -22.91
N ALA A 112 -10.07 7.10 -23.90
CA ALA A 112 -10.54 7.13 -25.29
C ALA A 112 -10.64 5.75 -25.97
N LYS A 113 -9.97 4.72 -25.44
CA LYS A 113 -9.98 3.36 -26.02
C LYS A 113 -10.76 2.32 -25.21
N THR A 114 -11.24 2.66 -24.01
CA THR A 114 -11.77 1.66 -23.06
C THR A 114 -13.27 1.76 -22.80
N GLY A 115 -13.99 2.69 -23.44
CA GLY A 115 -15.46 2.80 -23.31
C GLY A 115 -15.95 3.06 -21.87
N GLY A 116 -15.05 3.40 -20.95
CA GLY A 116 -15.37 3.58 -19.54
C GLY A 116 -16.17 4.86 -19.30
N ILE A 117 -17.16 4.78 -18.41
CA ILE A 117 -17.93 5.92 -17.94
C ILE A 117 -17.03 6.84 -17.12
N ARG A 118 -17.02 8.14 -17.44
CA ARG A 118 -16.35 9.16 -16.62
C ARG A 118 -17.14 9.39 -15.35
N MET A 119 -16.46 9.33 -14.22
CA MET A 119 -17.02 9.73 -12.93
C MET A 119 -16.15 10.84 -12.34
N SER A 120 -16.79 11.88 -11.84
CA SER A 120 -16.19 12.92 -11.03
C SER A 120 -15.78 12.39 -9.66
N GLY A 121 -14.84 13.09 -9.00
CA GLY A 121 -14.45 12.74 -7.63
C GLY A 121 -15.62 12.77 -6.64
N LEU A 122 -16.63 13.60 -6.89
CA LEU A 122 -17.84 13.68 -6.08
C LEU A 122 -18.74 12.43 -6.24
N GLU A 123 -18.90 11.94 -7.47
CA GLU A 123 -19.64 10.69 -7.74
C GLU A 123 -18.95 9.49 -7.12
N ILE A 124 -17.61 9.50 -7.08
CA ILE A 124 -16.81 8.47 -6.41
C ILE A 124 -16.98 8.57 -4.88
N ALA A 125 -16.89 9.77 -4.29
CA ALA A 125 -17.06 9.96 -2.85
C ALA A 125 -18.42 9.45 -2.35
N ASN A 126 -19.49 9.68 -3.12
CA ASN A 126 -20.84 9.20 -2.81
C ASN A 126 -21.03 7.67 -2.93
N MET A 127 -20.10 6.93 -3.56
CA MET A 127 -20.15 5.46 -3.56
C MET A 127 -19.58 4.83 -2.27
N PHE A 128 -18.79 5.58 -1.51
CA PHE A 128 -18.11 5.10 -0.30
C PHE A 128 -18.67 5.73 1.00
N ALA A 129 -19.66 6.61 0.88
CA ALA A 129 -20.48 7.13 1.98
C ALA A 129 -21.65 6.18 2.27
#